data_AF-A0A949F6Q2-F1
#
_entry.id   AF-A0A949F6Q2-F1
#
_cell.length_a   1.000
_cell.length_b   1.000
_cell.length_c   1.000
_cell.angle_alpha   90.00
_cell.angle_beta   90.00
_cell.angle_gamma   90.00
#
_symmetry.space_group_name_H-M   'P 1'
#
loop_
_entity.id
_entity.type
_entity.pdbx_description
1 polymer ?
#
loop_
_entity_poly.entity_id
_entity_poly.type
_entity_poly.pdbx_seq_one_letter_code
_entity_poly.pdbx_strand_id
1 'polypeptide(L)'
;MRCDIVIPVWNMKELTQQCVNSVIRHTDFPYRLIIVDNASNEETKAYLEDLAKRKDVEVRLIRNEENLGNSKGANQGIRSSDAEYVCILDNDTIVTDHWLSEMVKIAESDEKIAVVNPLSNYGAKKPLGRSWDDVAAEAYQKGNGKYLETAAAIGFCFLIKRKVINDIGVWSEGYGPGYFEDTEYSVRAIRRGYKIAIAQGAYVVHLEHSSFKRTGFFDELFQKNQKLFYDEFGKSKRFLYILTGSEKTLGLDKNAYRNAQERNWIWVFMQKGANINLPVHAYIKLFYLNKPFFRTNCIFRILKRKKKFDAIYSDSLPIAETLRSLKNLHGAEVVYPAL
;
A
#
# COMPACT_ATOMS: atom_id res chain seq x y z
N MET A 1 -14.91 0.28 20.88
CA MET A 1 -14.21 0.22 19.58
C MET A 1 -15.18 -0.14 18.49
N ARG A 2 -15.36 0.79 17.54
CA ARG A 2 -16.09 0.63 16.29
C ARG A 2 -15.19 1.12 15.16
N CYS A 3 -15.41 0.62 13.95
CA CYS A 3 -14.83 1.18 12.73
C CYS A 3 -15.93 1.77 11.86
N ASP A 4 -15.83 3.05 11.50
CA ASP A 4 -16.71 3.60 10.48
C ASP A 4 -16.08 3.32 9.10
N ILE A 5 -16.81 2.62 8.23
CA ILE A 5 -16.37 2.31 6.88
C ILE A 5 -16.91 3.40 5.97
N VAL A 6 -16.02 4.22 5.42
CA VAL A 6 -16.33 5.32 4.52
C VAL A 6 -16.22 4.82 3.08
N ILE A 7 -17.32 4.89 2.34
CA ILE A 7 -17.39 4.47 0.93
C ILE A 7 -17.80 5.69 0.09
N PRO A 8 -16.84 6.38 -0.55
CA PRO A 8 -17.14 7.36 -1.59
C PRO A 8 -17.74 6.65 -2.81
N VAL A 9 -18.83 7.19 -3.34
CA VAL A 9 -19.57 6.60 -4.46
C VAL A 9 -19.79 7.66 -5.54
N TRP A 10 -19.44 7.32 -6.77
CA TRP A 10 -19.84 8.07 -7.96
C TRP A 10 -20.28 7.10 -9.06
N ASN A 11 -21.59 6.98 -9.24
CA ASN A 11 -22.22 6.01 -10.14
C ASN A 11 -21.87 4.54 -9.79
N MET A 12 -21.91 3.65 -10.79
CA MET A 12 -21.56 2.23 -10.67
C MET A 12 -22.35 1.50 -9.59
N LYS A 13 -23.69 1.57 -9.68
CA LYS A 13 -24.61 0.91 -8.75
C LYS A 13 -24.28 -0.56 -8.53
N GLU A 14 -24.01 -1.32 -9.58
CA GLU A 14 -23.77 -2.77 -9.49
C GLU A 14 -22.51 -3.10 -8.69
N LEU A 15 -21.45 -2.31 -8.87
CA LEU A 15 -20.21 -2.45 -8.09
C LEU A 15 -20.47 -2.08 -6.63
N THR A 16 -21.10 -0.93 -6.42
CA THR A 16 -21.47 -0.44 -5.08
C THR A 16 -22.31 -1.47 -4.32
N GLN A 17 -23.29 -2.08 -5.01
CA GLN A 17 -24.15 -3.11 -4.42
C GLN A 17 -23.36 -4.37 -4.04
N GLN A 18 -22.42 -4.81 -4.88
CA GLN A 18 -21.56 -5.94 -4.55
C GLN A 18 -20.64 -5.62 -3.36
N CYS A 19 -20.03 -4.44 -3.33
CA CYS A 19 -19.19 -3.97 -2.23
C CYS A 19 -19.98 -3.94 -0.91
N VAL A 20 -21.11 -3.23 -0.86
CA VAL A 20 -21.95 -3.12 0.34
C VAL A 20 -22.43 -4.50 0.81
N ASN A 21 -22.88 -5.36 -0.11
CA ASN A 21 -23.32 -6.71 0.26
C ASN A 21 -22.17 -7.55 0.83
N SER A 22 -20.95 -7.42 0.30
CA SER A 22 -19.78 -8.10 0.85
C SER A 22 -19.43 -7.60 2.24
N VAL A 23 -19.52 -6.29 2.48
CA VAL A 23 -19.28 -5.69 3.81
C VAL A 23 -20.29 -6.20 4.82
N ILE A 24 -21.58 -6.21 4.47
CA ILE A 24 -22.65 -6.71 5.34
C ILE A 24 -22.45 -8.17 5.68
N ARG A 25 -22.01 -8.98 4.70
CA ARG A 25 -21.83 -10.42 4.87
C ARG A 25 -20.60 -10.81 5.68
N HIS A 26 -19.46 -10.16 5.44
CA HIS A 26 -18.15 -10.67 5.86
C HIS A 26 -17.51 -9.87 7.00
N THR A 27 -18.10 -8.74 7.42
CA THR A 27 -17.52 -7.90 8.47
C THR A 27 -17.89 -8.41 9.86
N ASP A 28 -16.88 -8.85 10.60
CA ASP A 28 -16.97 -9.47 11.93
C ASP A 28 -16.54 -8.55 13.08
N PHE A 29 -16.50 -7.24 12.83
CA PHE A 29 -16.10 -6.21 13.78
C PHE A 29 -17.17 -5.12 13.84
N PRO A 30 -17.52 -4.51 15.00
CA PRO A 30 -18.54 -3.47 15.06
C PRO A 30 -18.26 -2.32 14.09
N TYR A 31 -19.22 -2.00 13.22
CA TYR A 31 -19.05 -1.01 12.18
C TYR A 31 -20.31 -0.18 11.90
N ARG A 32 -20.11 0.96 11.25
CA ARG A 32 -21.15 1.76 10.60
C ARG A 32 -20.73 2.05 9.17
N LEU A 33 -21.66 2.00 8.24
CA LEU A 33 -21.41 2.45 6.86
C LEU A 33 -21.63 3.96 6.78
N ILE A 34 -20.63 4.67 6.25
CA ILE A 34 -20.75 6.07 5.87
C ILE A 34 -20.59 6.14 4.36
N ILE A 35 -21.71 6.31 3.66
CA ILE A 35 -21.73 6.41 2.20
C ILE A 35 -21.69 7.87 1.81
N VAL A 36 -20.77 8.25 0.93
CA VAL A 36 -20.65 9.61 0.40
C VAL A 36 -20.95 9.60 -1.10
N ASP A 37 -22.17 10.00 -1.46
CA ASP A 37 -22.64 10.10 -2.84
C ASP A 37 -22.12 11.39 -3.50
N ASN A 38 -21.15 11.27 -4.39
CA ASN A 38 -20.51 12.35 -5.14
C ASN A 38 -21.29 12.72 -6.41
N ALA A 39 -22.58 13.04 -6.25
CA ALA A 39 -23.48 13.40 -7.34
C ALA A 39 -23.67 12.28 -8.39
N SER A 40 -24.05 11.09 -7.91
CA SER A 40 -24.35 9.96 -8.80
C SER A 40 -25.64 10.15 -9.60
N ASN A 41 -25.77 9.38 -10.68
CA ASN A 41 -26.99 9.29 -11.48
C ASN A 41 -28.20 8.78 -10.67
N GLU A 42 -29.41 8.98 -11.20
CA GLU A 42 -30.66 8.64 -10.51
C GLU A 42 -30.74 7.17 -10.10
N GLU A 43 -30.19 6.25 -10.89
CA GLU A 43 -30.21 4.82 -10.56
C GLU A 43 -29.40 4.50 -9.30
N THR A 44 -28.18 5.03 -9.22
CA THR A 44 -27.29 4.84 -8.06
C THR A 44 -27.85 5.56 -6.85
N LYS A 45 -28.33 6.80 -7.03
CA LYS A 45 -28.98 7.60 -5.99
C LYS A 45 -30.15 6.85 -5.35
N ALA A 46 -31.08 6.31 -6.14
CA ALA A 46 -32.24 5.57 -5.62
C ALA A 46 -31.80 4.37 -4.78
N TYR A 47 -30.80 3.61 -5.26
CA TYR A 47 -30.23 2.50 -4.48
C TYR A 47 -29.65 2.96 -3.14
N LEU A 48 -28.90 4.08 -3.11
CA LEU A 48 -28.30 4.59 -1.88
C LEU A 48 -29.34 5.10 -0.88
N GLU A 49 -30.42 5.72 -1.35
CA GLU A 49 -31.54 6.15 -0.51
C GLU A 49 -32.27 4.97 0.13
N ASP A 50 -32.42 3.86 -0.59
CA ASP A 50 -33.01 2.63 -0.05
C ASP A 50 -32.06 1.90 0.89
N LEU A 51 -30.76 1.89 0.59
CA LEU A 51 -29.72 1.39 1.49
C LEU A 51 -29.75 2.12 2.83
N ALA A 52 -29.91 3.45 2.83
CA ALA A 52 -29.96 4.27 4.04
C ALA A 52 -31.17 3.98 4.94
N LYS A 53 -32.22 3.35 4.42
CA LYS A 53 -33.44 2.99 5.17
C LYS A 53 -33.39 1.58 5.77
N ARG A 54 -32.35 0.79 5.48
CA ARG A 54 -32.19 -0.57 6.03
C ARG A 54 -32.09 -0.53 7.55
N LYS A 55 -32.61 -1.58 8.20
CA LYS A 55 -32.61 -1.73 9.66
C LYS A 55 -31.55 -2.71 10.16
N ASP A 56 -31.02 -3.55 9.27
CA ASP A 56 -30.05 -4.59 9.59
C ASP A 56 -28.60 -4.10 9.52
N VAL A 57 -28.38 -2.87 9.05
CA VAL A 57 -27.07 -2.20 9.02
C VAL A 57 -27.25 -0.70 9.28
N GLU A 58 -26.39 -0.13 10.13
CA GLU A 58 -26.38 1.32 10.34
C GLU A 58 -25.69 2.02 9.15
N VAL A 59 -26.45 2.86 8.45
CA VAL A 59 -25.97 3.59 7.28
C VAL A 59 -26.18 5.09 7.49
N ARG A 60 -25.10 5.85 7.33
CA ARG A 60 -25.14 7.30 7.20
C ARG A 60 -24.87 7.68 5.74
N LEU A 61 -25.84 8.29 5.10
CA LEU A 61 -25.71 8.79 3.73
C LEU A 61 -25.40 10.30 3.74
N ILE A 62 -24.33 10.69 3.06
CA ILE A 62 -23.95 12.08 2.77
C ILE A 62 -24.05 12.25 1.26
N ARG A 63 -24.69 13.33 0.79
CA ARG A 63 -24.91 13.57 -0.64
C ARG A 63 -24.36 14.92 -1.05
N ASN A 64 -23.64 14.93 -2.16
CA ASN A 64 -23.12 16.12 -2.81
C ASN A 64 -23.93 16.44 -4.06
N GLU A 65 -24.06 17.74 -4.36
CA GLU A 65 -24.72 18.24 -5.57
C GLU A 65 -23.82 18.12 -6.81
N GLU A 66 -22.50 18.09 -6.61
CA GLU A 66 -21.51 17.92 -7.66
C GLU A 66 -20.45 16.88 -7.27
N ASN A 67 -19.72 16.35 -8.26
CA ASN A 67 -18.62 15.42 -8.00
C ASN A 67 -17.38 16.18 -7.52
N LEU A 68 -17.11 16.10 -6.22
CA LEU A 68 -15.99 16.76 -5.55
C LEU A 68 -14.65 16.00 -5.68
N GLY A 69 -14.64 14.83 -6.31
CA GLY A 69 -13.48 13.94 -6.40
C GLY A 69 -13.29 13.04 -5.17
N ASN A 70 -12.36 12.08 -5.29
CA ASN A 70 -12.17 11.02 -4.30
C ASN A 70 -11.80 11.58 -2.92
N SER A 71 -10.76 12.41 -2.84
CA SER A 71 -10.22 12.88 -1.57
C SER A 71 -11.21 13.73 -0.78
N LYS A 72 -11.97 14.62 -1.45
CA LYS A 72 -13.00 15.43 -0.79
C LYS A 72 -14.16 14.57 -0.29
N GLY A 73 -14.65 13.64 -1.11
CA GLY A 73 -15.69 12.69 -0.70
C GLY A 73 -15.27 11.83 0.50
N ALA A 74 -14.09 11.22 0.43
CA ALA A 74 -13.52 10.46 1.54
C ALA A 74 -13.38 11.32 2.81
N ASN A 75 -12.86 12.55 2.68
CA ASN A 75 -12.69 13.47 3.80
C ASN A 75 -14.01 13.86 4.47
N GLN A 76 -15.10 14.07 3.72
CA GLN A 76 -16.43 14.30 4.29
C GLN A 76 -16.85 13.12 5.17
N GLY A 77 -16.66 11.90 4.69
CA GLY A 77 -16.93 10.69 5.47
C GLY A 77 -16.07 10.61 6.74
N ILE A 78 -14.75 10.79 6.61
CA ILE A 78 -13.80 10.78 7.74
C ILE A 78 -14.19 11.80 8.82
N ARG A 79 -14.56 13.02 8.41
CA ARG A 79 -14.96 14.11 9.30
C ARG A 79 -16.30 13.89 9.97
N SER A 80 -17.20 13.18 9.30
CA SER A 80 -18.51 12.84 9.85
C SER A 80 -18.45 11.70 10.88
N SER A 81 -17.34 10.96 10.92
CA SER A 81 -17.12 9.83 11.80
C SER A 81 -16.59 10.25 13.19
N ASP A 82 -17.12 9.61 14.22
CA ASP A 82 -16.69 9.68 15.62
C ASP A 82 -16.04 8.38 16.13
N ALA A 83 -15.91 7.37 15.27
CA ALA A 83 -15.36 6.07 15.63
C ALA A 83 -13.84 6.10 15.89
N GLU A 84 -13.36 5.12 16.65
CA GLU A 84 -11.94 4.92 16.97
C GLU A 84 -11.10 4.54 15.74
N TYR A 85 -11.74 3.94 14.73
CA TYR A 85 -11.15 3.65 13.42
C TYR A 85 -12.03 4.19 12.30
N VAL A 86 -11.37 4.59 11.21
CA VAL A 86 -12.02 4.90 9.95
C VAL A 86 -11.37 4.02 8.88
N CYS A 87 -12.17 3.27 8.14
CA CYS A 87 -11.71 2.52 6.98
C CYS A 87 -12.27 3.14 5.72
N ILE A 88 -11.41 3.71 4.88
CA ILE A 88 -11.84 4.15 3.54
C ILE A 88 -11.85 2.92 2.65
N LEU A 89 -12.94 2.69 1.92
CA LEU A 89 -13.12 1.51 1.07
C LEU A 89 -13.73 1.94 -0.26
N ASP A 90 -13.08 1.61 -1.36
CA ASP A 90 -13.61 1.90 -2.70
C ASP A 90 -14.85 1.04 -2.99
N ASN A 91 -15.79 1.60 -3.77
CA ASN A 91 -17.07 0.95 -4.07
C ASN A 91 -16.97 -0.20 -5.08
N ASP A 92 -15.79 -0.43 -5.65
CA ASP A 92 -15.45 -1.52 -6.58
C ASP A 92 -14.66 -2.65 -5.90
N THR A 93 -14.79 -2.78 -4.58
CA THR A 93 -14.15 -3.84 -3.78
C THR A 93 -15.11 -4.97 -3.40
N ILE A 94 -14.54 -6.14 -3.08
CA ILE A 94 -15.22 -7.25 -2.40
C ILE A 94 -14.37 -7.62 -1.20
N VAL A 95 -14.90 -7.38 0.00
CA VAL A 95 -14.25 -7.78 1.24
C VAL A 95 -14.51 -9.25 1.54
N THR A 96 -13.65 -9.87 2.35
CA THR A 96 -13.70 -11.30 2.69
C THR A 96 -13.72 -11.51 4.20
N ASP A 97 -13.97 -12.73 4.67
CA ASP A 97 -14.05 -13.02 6.10
C ASP A 97 -12.80 -12.54 6.85
N HIS A 98 -13.02 -12.01 8.06
CA HIS A 98 -12.00 -11.49 8.97
C HIS A 98 -11.19 -10.28 8.48
N TRP A 99 -11.53 -9.69 7.31
CA TRP A 99 -10.76 -8.59 6.74
C TRP A 99 -10.58 -7.42 7.74
N LEU A 100 -11.67 -7.00 8.39
CA LEU A 100 -11.66 -5.83 9.26
C LEU A 100 -11.12 -6.15 10.65
N SER A 101 -11.55 -7.25 11.26
CA SER A 101 -11.06 -7.64 12.58
C SER A 101 -9.55 -7.89 12.57
N GLU A 102 -9.01 -8.49 11.51
CA GLU A 102 -7.58 -8.69 11.34
C GLU A 102 -6.83 -7.37 11.13
N MET A 103 -7.34 -6.45 10.29
CA MET A 103 -6.71 -5.13 10.14
C MET A 103 -6.70 -4.33 11.44
N VAL A 104 -7.79 -4.35 12.22
CA VAL A 104 -7.86 -3.71 13.54
C VAL A 104 -6.88 -4.37 14.51
N LYS A 105 -6.81 -5.71 14.53
CA LYS A 105 -5.84 -6.45 15.34
C LYS A 105 -4.40 -6.03 15.04
N ILE A 106 -4.05 -5.91 13.75
CA ILE A 106 -2.73 -5.43 13.33
C ILE A 106 -2.51 -3.98 13.76
N ALA A 107 -3.52 -3.11 13.59
CA ALA A 107 -3.44 -1.73 14.02
C ALA A 107 -3.08 -1.67 15.52
N GLU A 108 -3.75 -2.46 16.37
CA GLU A 108 -3.52 -2.48 17.82
C GLU A 108 -2.24 -3.19 18.27
N SER A 109 -1.60 -3.96 17.39
CA SER A 109 -0.38 -4.70 17.75
C SER A 109 0.85 -3.82 18.01
N ASP A 110 0.86 -2.59 17.52
CA ASP A 110 1.92 -1.60 17.74
C ASP A 110 1.30 -0.20 17.71
N GLU A 111 1.53 0.61 18.74
CA GLU A 111 1.01 1.97 18.82
C GLU A 111 1.48 2.86 17.66
N LYS A 112 2.62 2.53 17.04
CA LYS A 112 3.16 3.23 15.88
C LYS A 112 2.46 2.85 14.58
N ILE A 113 1.72 1.75 14.49
CA ILE A 113 0.96 1.43 13.27
C ILE A 113 -0.19 2.42 13.14
N ALA A 114 -0.09 3.27 12.12
CA ALA A 114 -1.07 4.32 11.86
C ALA A 114 -2.13 3.91 10.85
N VAL A 115 -1.68 3.19 9.82
CA VAL A 115 -2.50 2.77 8.68
C VAL A 115 -2.30 1.30 8.42
N VAL A 116 -3.40 0.60 8.13
CA VAL A 116 -3.38 -0.82 7.75
C VAL A 116 -4.11 -1.01 6.42
N ASN A 117 -3.44 -1.66 5.47
CA ASN A 117 -4.08 -2.23 4.29
C ASN A 117 -4.25 -3.75 4.44
N PRO A 118 -5.22 -4.36 3.73
CA PRO A 118 -5.26 -5.79 3.55
C PRO A 118 -4.30 -6.22 2.43
N LEU A 119 -4.09 -7.53 2.28
CA LEU A 119 -3.66 -8.09 1.00
C LEU A 119 -4.77 -7.91 -0.05
N SER A 120 -4.39 -7.93 -1.32
CA SER A 120 -5.35 -7.89 -2.42
C SER A 120 -4.84 -8.61 -3.66
N ASN A 121 -5.66 -8.61 -4.69
CA ASN A 121 -5.30 -9.02 -6.05
C ASN A 121 -4.36 -7.99 -6.74
N TYR A 122 -4.05 -6.88 -6.08
CA TYR A 122 -3.00 -5.95 -6.49
C TYR A 122 -1.62 -6.51 -6.11
N GLY A 123 -0.99 -7.20 -7.06
CA GLY A 123 0.34 -7.80 -6.90
C GLY A 123 0.38 -9.33 -6.99
N ALA A 124 -0.78 -9.99 -7.00
CA ALA A 124 -0.90 -11.42 -7.27
C ALA A 124 -2.16 -11.71 -8.09
N LYS A 125 -2.01 -12.44 -9.21
CA LYS A 125 -3.17 -12.94 -9.96
C LYS A 125 -3.88 -14.01 -9.13
N LYS A 126 -5.21 -14.04 -9.24
CA LYS A 126 -6.01 -15.14 -8.73
C LYS A 126 -5.48 -16.47 -9.27
N PRO A 127 -5.13 -17.45 -8.42
CA PRO A 127 -4.74 -18.76 -8.90
C PRO A 127 -5.88 -19.40 -9.71
N LEU A 128 -5.53 -20.12 -10.79
CA LEU A 128 -6.51 -20.78 -11.65
C LEU A 128 -7.30 -21.82 -10.84
N GLY A 129 -8.62 -21.85 -11.02
CA GLY A 129 -9.51 -22.86 -10.41
C GLY A 129 -9.85 -22.65 -8.93
N ARG A 130 -9.44 -21.52 -8.32
CA ARG A 130 -9.77 -21.19 -6.92
C ARG A 130 -10.81 -20.09 -6.83
N SER A 131 -11.62 -20.05 -5.78
CA SER A 131 -12.48 -18.90 -5.46
C SER A 131 -11.67 -17.76 -4.81
N TRP A 132 -12.29 -16.58 -4.62
CA TRP A 132 -11.63 -15.52 -3.83
C TRP A 132 -11.63 -15.86 -2.34
N ASP A 133 -12.66 -16.54 -1.87
CA ASP A 133 -12.78 -17.03 -0.50
C ASP A 133 -11.66 -18.03 -0.17
N ASP A 134 -11.30 -18.92 -1.11
CA ASP A 134 -10.18 -19.86 -0.92
C ASP A 134 -8.85 -19.12 -0.76
N VAL A 135 -8.65 -18.04 -1.51
CA VAL A 135 -7.43 -17.22 -1.45
C VAL A 135 -7.37 -16.46 -0.14
N ALA A 136 -8.50 -15.88 0.29
CA ALA A 136 -8.62 -15.18 1.57
C ALA A 136 -8.42 -16.12 2.77
N ALA A 137 -9.02 -17.31 2.75
CA ALA A 137 -8.88 -18.30 3.82
C ALA A 137 -7.42 -18.76 3.97
N GLU A 138 -6.70 -18.97 2.86
CA GLU A 138 -5.27 -19.29 2.91
C GLU A 138 -4.44 -18.12 3.44
N ALA A 139 -4.73 -16.88 3.00
CA ALA A 139 -4.08 -15.69 3.51
C ALA A 139 -4.25 -15.58 5.02
N TYR A 140 -5.49 -15.73 5.52
CA TYR A 140 -5.80 -15.75 6.94
C TYR A 140 -5.04 -16.84 7.69
N GLN A 141 -5.08 -18.09 7.22
CA GLN A 141 -4.36 -19.21 7.87
C GLN A 141 -2.85 -18.96 7.99
N LYS A 142 -2.22 -18.36 6.97
CA LYS A 142 -0.77 -18.12 6.95
C LYS A 142 -0.36 -16.83 7.65
N GLY A 143 -1.23 -15.82 7.61
CA GLY A 143 -0.92 -14.43 7.90
C GLY A 143 -1.63 -13.83 9.11
N ASN A 144 -2.57 -14.54 9.76
CA ASN A 144 -3.25 -14.05 10.95
C ASN A 144 -2.26 -13.59 12.04
N GLY A 145 -2.46 -12.37 12.53
CA GLY A 145 -1.62 -11.69 13.51
C GLY A 145 -0.26 -11.26 12.97
N LYS A 146 -0.01 -11.41 11.67
CA LYS A 146 1.23 -11.00 11.01
C LYS A 146 0.98 -9.81 10.10
N TYR A 147 1.96 -8.93 10.06
CA TYR A 147 1.96 -7.82 9.13
C TYR A 147 3.30 -7.68 8.42
N LEU A 148 3.24 -7.03 7.26
CA LEU A 148 4.41 -6.54 6.55
C LEU A 148 4.43 -5.02 6.63
N GLU A 149 5.49 -4.44 7.20
CA GLU A 149 5.66 -2.99 7.17
C GLU A 149 5.88 -2.52 5.72
N THR A 150 5.28 -1.40 5.35
CA THR A 150 5.40 -0.77 4.03
C THR A 150 5.62 0.73 4.17
N ALA A 151 6.02 1.39 3.09
CA ALA A 151 6.23 2.84 3.07
C ALA A 151 5.12 3.59 2.31
N ALA A 152 4.14 2.87 1.77
CA ALA A 152 2.95 3.44 1.16
C ALA A 152 1.80 2.45 1.31
N ALA A 153 0.66 2.97 1.75
CA ALA A 153 -0.62 2.29 1.68
C ALA A 153 -1.36 2.67 0.38
N ILE A 154 -2.30 1.81 -0.03
CA ILE A 154 -3.12 1.98 -1.24
C ILE A 154 -4.54 2.36 -0.83
N GLY A 155 -5.12 3.36 -1.50
CA GLY A 155 -6.38 4.00 -1.14
C GLY A 155 -7.63 3.11 -1.16
N PHE A 156 -7.63 2.00 -1.91
CA PHE A 156 -8.83 1.18 -2.10
C PHE A 156 -9.40 0.56 -0.82
N CYS A 157 -8.56 0.36 0.19
CA CYS A 157 -8.95 -0.17 1.50
C CYS A 157 -7.96 0.30 2.56
N PHE A 158 -8.25 1.40 3.24
CA PHE A 158 -7.29 2.18 4.03
C PHE A 158 -7.83 2.39 5.45
N LEU A 159 -7.44 1.51 6.39
CA LEU A 159 -7.82 1.62 7.81
C LEU A 159 -6.90 2.59 8.54
N ILE A 160 -7.45 3.60 9.20
CA ILE A 160 -6.74 4.63 9.95
C ILE A 160 -7.25 4.69 11.39
N LYS A 161 -6.34 4.83 12.35
CA LYS A 161 -6.72 5.12 13.74
C LYS A 161 -7.17 6.58 13.89
N ARG A 162 -8.20 6.83 14.69
CA ARG A 162 -8.66 8.19 15.04
C ARG A 162 -7.54 9.07 15.59
N LYS A 163 -6.68 8.51 16.45
CA LYS A 163 -5.53 9.23 17.02
C LYS A 163 -4.59 9.79 15.95
N VAL A 164 -4.44 9.06 14.84
CA VAL A 164 -3.60 9.48 13.70
C VAL A 164 -4.31 10.58 12.91
N ILE A 165 -5.61 10.41 12.65
CA ILE A 165 -6.42 11.46 12.01
C ILE A 165 -6.34 12.77 12.80
N ASN A 166 -6.37 12.70 14.14
CA ASN A 166 -6.25 13.87 15.00
C ASN A 166 -4.84 14.49 15.00
N ASP A 167 -3.78 13.68 14.86
CA ASP A 167 -2.39 14.17 14.83
C ASP A 167 -2.00 14.78 13.48
N ILE A 168 -2.26 14.07 12.38
CA ILE A 168 -1.78 14.49 11.05
C ILE A 168 -2.88 15.01 10.12
N GLY A 169 -4.15 14.93 10.52
CA GLY A 169 -5.30 15.34 9.71
C GLY A 169 -5.83 14.24 8.80
N VAL A 170 -6.57 14.65 7.77
CA VAL A 170 -7.19 13.77 6.76
C VAL A 170 -6.35 13.73 5.47
N TRP A 171 -6.84 13.13 4.39
CA TRP A 171 -6.14 13.10 3.09
C TRP A 171 -6.00 14.49 2.48
N SER A 172 -4.90 14.72 1.76
CA SER A 172 -4.70 15.97 1.02
C SER A 172 -5.70 16.09 -0.12
N GLU A 173 -6.42 17.21 -0.18
CA GLU A 173 -7.34 17.54 -1.28
C GLU A 173 -6.63 18.16 -2.50
N GLY A 174 -5.31 18.38 -2.40
CA GLY A 174 -4.50 19.04 -3.44
C GLY A 174 -4.31 18.24 -4.73
N TYR A 175 -4.63 16.94 -4.71
CA TYR A 175 -4.50 16.05 -5.87
C TYR A 175 -5.77 16.02 -6.74
N GLY A 176 -6.80 16.80 -6.41
CA GLY A 176 -8.03 16.87 -7.21
C GLY A 176 -8.80 15.54 -7.22
N PRO A 177 -9.14 14.98 -8.39
CA PRO A 177 -10.05 13.83 -8.46
C PRO A 177 -9.43 12.49 -8.01
N GLY A 178 -8.11 12.38 -7.86
CA GLY A 178 -7.44 11.20 -7.29
C GLY A 178 -5.96 11.08 -7.67
N TYR A 179 -5.35 9.98 -7.22
CA TYR A 179 -3.92 9.66 -7.27
C TYR A 179 -3.04 10.45 -6.31
N PHE A 180 -2.20 9.70 -5.56
CA PHE A 180 -1.17 10.16 -4.63
C PHE A 180 -1.66 10.66 -3.26
N GLU A 181 -2.96 10.80 -3.03
CA GLU A 181 -3.52 11.15 -1.71
C GLU A 181 -3.17 10.11 -0.62
N ASP A 182 -3.21 8.83 -0.97
CA ASP A 182 -2.88 7.69 -0.09
C ASP A 182 -1.38 7.63 0.24
N THR A 183 -0.56 7.88 -0.78
CA THR A 183 0.89 7.89 -0.72
C THR A 183 1.38 9.09 0.05
N GLU A 184 0.76 10.26 -0.16
CA GLU A 184 1.01 11.49 0.59
C GLU A 184 0.68 11.31 2.07
N TYR A 185 -0.49 10.75 2.39
CA TYR A 185 -0.87 10.45 3.76
C TYR A 185 0.14 9.52 4.44
N SER A 186 0.57 8.47 3.73
CA SER A 186 1.58 7.53 4.20
C SER A 186 2.90 8.23 4.52
N VAL A 187 3.35 9.17 3.67
CA VAL A 187 4.57 9.94 3.91
C VAL A 187 4.43 10.84 5.13
N ARG A 188 3.30 11.54 5.29
CA ARG A 188 3.05 12.37 6.48
C ARG A 188 3.09 11.53 7.75
N ALA A 189 2.42 10.38 7.76
CA ALA A 189 2.44 9.45 8.89
C ALA A 189 3.86 9.00 9.23
N ILE A 190 4.64 8.55 8.24
CA ILE A 190 6.02 8.10 8.43
C ILE A 190 6.92 9.23 8.95
N ARG A 191 6.78 10.45 8.44
CA ARG A 191 7.52 11.62 8.92
C ARG A 191 7.19 11.99 10.37
N ARG A 192 6.05 11.54 10.91
CA ARG A 192 5.69 11.65 12.33
C ARG A 192 6.09 10.45 13.18
N GLY A 193 6.84 9.50 12.61
CA GLY A 193 7.34 8.33 13.32
C GLY A 193 6.36 7.16 13.37
N TYR A 194 5.26 7.24 12.62
CA TYR A 194 4.34 6.12 12.45
C TYR A 194 4.83 5.10 11.41
N LYS A 195 4.22 3.93 11.44
CA LYS A 195 4.39 2.82 10.50
C LYS A 195 3.11 2.62 9.69
N ILE A 196 3.29 2.11 8.48
CA ILE A 196 2.22 1.62 7.63
C ILE A 196 2.36 0.10 7.54
N ALA A 197 1.25 -0.62 7.67
CA ALA A 197 1.26 -2.08 7.70
C ALA A 197 0.34 -2.67 6.63
N ILE A 198 0.73 -3.83 6.12
CA ILE A 198 -0.13 -4.72 5.35
C ILE A 198 -0.46 -5.90 6.24
N ALA A 199 -1.73 -6.03 6.63
CA ALA A 199 -2.21 -7.18 7.39
C ALA A 199 -2.20 -8.43 6.50
N GLN A 200 -1.37 -9.41 6.84
CA GLN A 200 -1.16 -10.58 5.99
C GLN A 200 -2.31 -11.58 6.09
N GLY A 201 -3.13 -11.49 7.14
CA GLY A 201 -4.32 -12.32 7.31
C GLY A 201 -5.61 -11.72 6.71
N ALA A 202 -5.60 -10.45 6.30
CA ALA A 202 -6.76 -9.78 5.72
C ALA A 202 -6.67 -9.78 4.20
N TYR A 203 -7.78 -10.00 3.51
CA TYR A 203 -7.83 -9.97 2.04
C TYR A 203 -9.05 -9.18 1.55
N VAL A 204 -8.82 -8.31 0.56
CA VAL A 204 -9.88 -7.57 -0.13
C VAL A 204 -9.61 -7.62 -1.62
N VAL A 205 -10.62 -8.00 -2.41
CA VAL A 205 -10.54 -8.04 -3.86
C VAL A 205 -10.90 -6.65 -4.39
N HIS A 206 -10.11 -6.13 -5.32
CA HIS A 206 -10.42 -4.92 -6.07
C HIS A 206 -10.86 -5.33 -7.47
N LEU A 207 -12.15 -5.22 -7.78
CA LEU A 207 -12.77 -5.76 -9.00
C LEU A 207 -12.29 -5.04 -10.25
N GLU A 208 -12.06 -3.74 -10.14
CA GLU A 208 -11.65 -2.94 -11.28
C GLU A 208 -10.15 -2.64 -11.24
N HIS A 209 -9.48 -2.87 -12.36
CA HIS A 209 -8.26 -2.11 -12.68
C HIS A 209 -8.66 -0.80 -13.40
N SER A 210 -9.91 -0.34 -13.22
CA SER A 210 -10.74 0.25 -14.29
C SER A 210 -11.71 1.35 -13.86
N SER A 211 -11.81 1.74 -12.58
CA SER A 211 -12.56 2.94 -12.17
C SER A 211 -12.05 4.17 -12.93
N PHE A 212 -10.84 4.04 -13.48
CA PHE A 212 -10.28 4.82 -14.56
C PHE A 212 -9.93 3.92 -15.75
N LYS A 213 -10.87 3.60 -16.66
CA LYS A 213 -10.49 3.17 -18.02
C LYS A 213 -9.48 4.20 -18.49
N ARG A 214 -8.22 3.80 -18.76
CA ARG A 214 -7.13 4.72 -19.13
C ARG A 214 -7.51 5.54 -20.36
N THR A 215 -8.14 6.67 -20.12
CA THR A 215 -8.32 7.76 -21.06
C THR A 215 -7.09 8.67 -20.94
N GLY A 216 -6.85 9.49 -21.96
CA GLY A 216 -5.76 10.48 -21.91
C GLY A 216 -5.83 11.37 -20.66
N PHE A 217 -7.05 11.68 -20.20
CA PHE A 217 -7.28 12.46 -18.98
C PHE A 217 -6.65 11.83 -17.73
N PHE A 218 -6.79 10.51 -17.52
CA PHE A 218 -6.24 9.87 -16.32
C PHE A 218 -4.72 9.75 -16.36
N ASP A 219 -4.14 9.54 -17.55
CA ASP A 219 -2.69 9.55 -17.71
C ASP A 219 -2.10 10.96 -17.46
N GLU A 220 -2.75 12.01 -17.96
CA GLU A 220 -2.36 13.41 -17.70
C GLU A 220 -2.49 13.76 -16.21
N LEU A 221 -3.61 13.39 -15.58
CA LEU A 221 -3.83 13.60 -14.16
C LEU A 221 -2.77 12.89 -13.32
N PHE A 222 -2.49 11.61 -13.62
CA PHE A 222 -1.46 10.85 -12.93
C PHE A 222 -0.09 11.50 -13.07
N GLN A 223 0.29 11.96 -14.27
CA GLN A 223 1.57 12.64 -14.49
C GLN A 223 1.67 13.97 -13.73
N LYS A 224 0.60 14.78 -13.76
CA LYS A 224 0.50 16.03 -13.00
C LYS A 224 0.67 15.79 -11.51
N ASN A 225 -0.10 14.87 -10.93
CA ASN A 225 -0.09 14.59 -9.50
C ASN A 225 1.21 13.90 -9.06
N GLN A 226 1.80 13.08 -9.93
CA GLN A 226 3.14 12.53 -9.70
C GLN A 226 4.18 13.64 -9.61
N LYS A 227 4.12 14.65 -10.49
CA LYS A 227 5.04 15.78 -10.43
C LYS A 227 4.88 16.56 -9.13
N LEU A 228 3.64 16.93 -8.77
CA LEU A 228 3.34 17.63 -7.52
C LEU A 228 3.90 16.88 -6.31
N PHE A 229 3.61 15.58 -6.23
CA PHE A 229 4.09 14.71 -5.17
C PHE A 229 5.64 14.65 -5.15
N TYR A 230 6.31 14.56 -6.30
CA TYR A 230 7.77 14.52 -6.35
C TYR A 230 8.44 15.85 -6.04
N ASP A 231 7.83 16.97 -6.40
CA ASP A 231 8.34 18.30 -6.05
C ASP A 231 8.34 18.47 -4.52
N GLU A 232 7.35 17.92 -3.82
CA GLU A 232 7.22 18.02 -2.36
C GLU A 232 8.04 16.96 -1.59
N PHE A 233 7.96 15.69 -2.00
CA PHE A 233 8.49 14.56 -1.22
C PHE A 233 9.71 13.89 -1.86
N GLY A 234 10.10 14.30 -3.06
CA GLY A 234 11.16 13.66 -3.82
C GLY A 234 10.76 12.32 -4.43
N LYS A 235 11.53 11.92 -5.45
CA LYS A 235 11.42 10.61 -6.09
C LYS A 235 12.00 9.52 -5.20
N SER A 236 11.35 8.36 -5.19
CA SER A 236 11.91 7.15 -4.59
C SER A 236 13.20 6.75 -5.28
N LYS A 237 14.26 6.62 -4.49
CA LYS A 237 15.56 6.08 -4.91
C LYS A 237 15.55 4.56 -4.87
N ARG A 238 16.56 3.96 -5.49
CA ARG A 238 16.79 2.51 -5.56
C ARG A 238 18.22 2.22 -5.17
N PHE A 239 18.38 1.58 -4.03
CA PHE A 239 19.67 1.17 -3.52
C PHE A 239 19.86 -0.32 -3.71
N LEU A 240 21.05 -0.71 -4.17
CA LEU A 240 21.46 -2.11 -4.21
C LEU A 240 22.56 -2.32 -3.18
N TYR A 241 22.43 -3.36 -2.37
CA TYR A 241 23.47 -3.87 -1.50
C TYR A 241 23.92 -5.22 -2.04
N ILE A 242 25.20 -5.38 -2.27
CA ILE A 242 25.83 -6.64 -2.68
C ILE A 242 26.65 -7.13 -1.50
N LEU A 243 26.16 -8.22 -0.90
CA LEU A 243 26.73 -8.81 0.29
C LEU A 243 27.34 -10.18 -0.08
N THR A 244 28.67 -10.23 -0.12
CA THR A 244 29.44 -11.42 -0.48
C THR A 244 29.64 -12.36 0.69
N GLY A 245 29.75 -11.84 1.92
CA GLY A 245 29.77 -12.57 3.20
C GLY A 245 30.81 -13.69 3.33
N SER A 246 31.85 -13.46 4.14
CA SER A 246 32.61 -14.53 4.79
C SER A 246 31.92 -15.04 6.07
N GLU A 247 31.02 -14.26 6.67
CA GLU A 247 30.29 -14.64 7.90
C GLU A 247 28.81 -14.96 7.66
N LYS A 248 28.27 -15.83 8.52
CA LYS A 248 26.89 -16.33 8.46
C LYS A 248 25.82 -15.27 8.79
N THR A 249 26.23 -14.07 9.21
CA THR A 249 25.38 -12.91 9.46
C THR A 249 25.98 -11.67 8.83
N LEU A 250 25.35 -11.17 7.76
CA LEU A 250 25.71 -9.91 7.13
C LEU A 250 24.79 -8.80 7.64
N GLY A 251 25.37 -7.72 8.19
CA GLY A 251 24.61 -6.53 8.55
C GLY A 251 24.41 -5.62 7.33
N LEU A 252 23.17 -5.22 7.06
CA LEU A 252 22.94 -3.95 6.37
C LEU A 252 23.08 -2.82 7.39
N ASP A 253 23.56 -1.66 6.96
CA ASP A 253 23.55 -0.51 7.83
C ASP A 253 22.12 -0.16 8.26
N LYS A 254 21.96 0.48 9.43
CA LYS A 254 20.65 0.98 9.89
C LYS A 254 19.99 1.90 8.85
N ASN A 255 20.78 2.49 7.96
CA ASN A 255 20.29 3.32 6.87
C ASN A 255 19.47 2.53 5.85
N ALA A 256 19.74 1.25 5.60
CA ALA A 256 18.95 0.47 4.63
C ALA A 256 17.47 0.39 5.03
N TYR A 257 17.19 0.04 6.29
CA TYR A 257 15.81 -0.02 6.80
C TYR A 257 15.17 1.37 6.84
N ARG A 258 15.90 2.40 7.31
CA ARG A 258 15.41 3.79 7.27
C ARG A 258 15.08 4.25 5.84
N ASN A 259 15.94 3.94 4.87
CA ASN A 259 15.68 4.25 3.47
C ASN A 259 14.42 3.52 2.96
N ALA A 260 14.21 2.27 3.38
CA ALA A 260 12.99 1.54 3.05
C ALA A 260 11.73 2.24 3.60
N GLN A 261 11.78 2.70 4.86
CA GLN A 261 10.72 3.49 5.48
C GLN A 261 10.50 4.82 4.74
N GLU A 262 11.56 5.45 4.26
CA GLU A 262 11.50 6.68 3.44
C GLU A 262 11.13 6.42 1.96
N ARG A 263 10.48 5.29 1.66
CA ARG A 263 9.99 4.87 0.32
C ARG A 263 11.07 4.59 -0.71
N ASN A 264 12.32 4.40 -0.31
CA ASN A 264 13.39 3.99 -1.22
C ASN A 264 13.41 2.46 -1.34
N TRP A 265 13.59 1.98 -2.55
CA TRP A 265 13.65 0.53 -2.80
C TRP A 265 15.03 0.00 -2.44
N ILE A 266 15.08 -0.98 -1.55
CA ILE A 266 16.30 -1.67 -1.17
C ILE A 266 16.33 -3.02 -1.85
N TRP A 267 17.39 -3.26 -2.61
CA TRP A 267 17.67 -4.55 -3.24
C TRP A 267 18.89 -5.11 -2.55
N VAL A 268 18.86 -6.39 -2.19
CA VAL A 268 19.96 -7.04 -1.50
C VAL A 268 20.32 -8.29 -2.29
N PHE A 269 21.49 -8.29 -2.91
CA PHE A 269 22.06 -9.47 -3.56
C PHE A 269 22.98 -10.16 -2.57
N MET A 270 22.67 -11.41 -2.25
CA MET A 270 23.43 -12.21 -1.32
C MET A 270 23.62 -13.63 -1.84
N GLN A 271 24.67 -14.29 -1.37
CA GLN A 271 24.91 -15.68 -1.75
C GLN A 271 23.82 -16.59 -1.19
N LYS A 272 23.44 -17.64 -1.92
CA LYS A 272 22.55 -18.69 -1.41
C LYS A 272 23.10 -19.27 -0.10
N GLY A 273 22.24 -19.32 0.92
CA GLY A 273 22.58 -19.79 2.27
C GLY A 273 23.11 -18.70 3.22
N ALA A 274 23.31 -17.46 2.74
CA ALA A 274 23.52 -16.31 3.63
C ALA A 274 22.20 -15.94 4.32
N ASN A 275 22.27 -15.43 5.54
CA ASN A 275 21.13 -14.87 6.25
C ASN A 275 21.41 -13.41 6.61
N ILE A 276 20.34 -12.62 6.61
CA ILE A 276 20.36 -11.24 7.07
C ILE A 276 19.40 -11.09 8.25
N ASN A 277 19.85 -10.41 9.30
CA ASN A 277 18.98 -10.03 10.41
C ASN A 277 18.46 -8.61 10.16
N LEU A 278 17.32 -8.50 9.48
CA LEU A 278 16.69 -7.22 9.15
C LEU A 278 15.17 -7.31 9.35
N PRO A 279 14.53 -6.26 9.86
CA PRO A 279 13.07 -6.19 9.86
C PRO A 279 12.52 -6.41 8.46
N VAL A 280 11.47 -7.22 8.36
CA VAL A 280 10.80 -7.49 7.09
C VAL A 280 10.02 -6.24 6.70
N HIS A 281 10.32 -5.69 5.51
CA HIS A 281 9.67 -4.50 5.00
C HIS A 281 9.42 -4.64 3.49
N ALA A 282 8.26 -4.19 3.00
CA ALA A 282 7.79 -4.39 1.63
C ALA A 282 8.75 -3.80 0.57
N TYR A 283 9.45 -2.72 0.92
CA TYR A 283 10.43 -2.02 0.08
C TYR A 283 11.82 -2.67 0.07
N ILE A 284 12.02 -3.77 0.82
CA ILE A 284 13.28 -4.50 0.86
C ILE A 284 13.10 -5.83 0.11
N LYS A 285 13.92 -6.05 -0.92
CA LYS A 285 13.88 -7.24 -1.77
C LYS A 285 15.19 -8.01 -1.69
N LEU A 286 15.11 -9.22 -1.15
CA LEU A 286 16.25 -10.12 -1.01
C LEU A 286 16.37 -11.04 -2.23
N PHE A 287 17.57 -11.18 -2.77
CA PHE A 287 17.90 -12.06 -3.89
C PHE A 287 19.07 -12.96 -3.52
N TYR A 288 18.79 -14.26 -3.50
CA TYR A 288 19.78 -15.29 -3.24
C TYR A 288 20.37 -15.79 -4.55
N LEU A 289 21.61 -15.41 -4.84
CA LEU A 289 22.32 -15.76 -6.07
C LEU A 289 23.24 -16.96 -5.84
N ASN A 290 23.45 -17.76 -6.88
CA ASN A 290 24.33 -18.93 -6.81
C ASN A 290 25.76 -18.50 -6.47
N LYS A 291 26.40 -19.25 -5.56
CA LYS A 291 27.80 -19.05 -5.16
C LYS A 291 28.77 -19.12 -6.34
N PRO A 292 28.79 -20.19 -7.15
CA PRO A 292 29.54 -20.16 -8.40
C PRO A 292 28.93 -19.06 -9.27
N PHE A 293 29.79 -18.17 -9.77
CA PHE A 293 29.39 -17.00 -10.57
C PHE A 293 28.65 -15.89 -9.83
N PHE A 294 28.73 -15.80 -8.49
CA PHE A 294 28.06 -14.74 -7.73
C PHE A 294 28.35 -13.33 -8.29
N ARG A 295 29.64 -13.01 -8.50
CA ARG A 295 30.09 -11.74 -9.08
C ARG A 295 29.49 -11.48 -10.47
N THR A 296 29.61 -12.44 -11.38
CA THR A 296 29.08 -12.33 -12.76
C THR A 296 27.56 -12.17 -12.76
N ASN A 297 26.86 -12.92 -11.90
CA ASN A 297 25.41 -12.81 -11.74
C ASN A 297 24.98 -11.44 -11.23
N CYS A 298 25.70 -10.86 -10.26
CA CYS A 298 25.45 -9.51 -9.78
C CYS A 298 25.57 -8.50 -10.93
N ILE A 299 26.71 -8.50 -11.62
CA ILE A 299 27.00 -7.55 -12.71
C ILE A 299 25.95 -7.68 -13.81
N PHE A 300 25.66 -8.90 -14.28
CA PHE A 300 24.67 -9.13 -15.33
C PHE A 300 23.27 -8.62 -14.94
N ARG A 301 22.83 -8.88 -13.70
CA ARG A 301 21.52 -8.42 -13.21
C ARG A 301 21.45 -6.90 -13.09
N ILE A 302 22.55 -6.25 -12.71
CA ILE A 302 22.66 -4.78 -12.63
C ILE A 302 22.56 -4.18 -14.05
N LEU A 303 23.34 -4.69 -15.00
CA LEU A 303 23.38 -4.16 -16.36
C LEU A 303 22.05 -4.33 -17.10
N LYS A 304 21.37 -5.47 -16.92
CA LYS A 304 20.08 -5.76 -17.57
C LYS A 304 18.87 -5.04 -16.98
N ARG A 305 18.99 -4.34 -15.85
CA ARG A 305 17.84 -3.66 -15.25
C ARG A 305 17.38 -2.49 -16.10
N LYS A 306 16.06 -2.47 -16.38
CA LYS A 306 15.35 -1.32 -16.96
C LYS A 306 15.38 -0.10 -16.02
N LYS A 307 15.01 -0.30 -14.75
CA LYS A 307 15.06 0.75 -13.71
C LYS A 307 16.42 0.72 -13.02
N LYS A 308 17.28 1.68 -13.35
CA LYS A 308 18.64 1.76 -12.80
C LYS A 308 18.63 1.98 -11.27
N PHE A 309 19.74 1.64 -10.63
CA PHE A 309 20.00 1.95 -9.23
C PHE A 309 20.56 3.36 -9.11
N ASP A 310 20.25 4.05 -8.03
CA ASP A 310 20.82 5.34 -7.70
C ASP A 310 22.20 5.15 -7.05
N ALA A 311 22.31 4.19 -6.12
CA ALA A 311 23.60 3.77 -5.57
C ALA A 311 23.68 2.25 -5.38
N ILE A 312 24.91 1.74 -5.48
CA ILE A 312 25.27 0.35 -5.25
C ILE A 312 26.33 0.30 -4.15
N TYR A 313 25.98 -0.34 -3.04
CA TYR A 313 26.87 -0.63 -1.93
C TYR A 313 27.37 -2.05 -2.08
N SER A 314 28.67 -2.27 -1.96
CA SER A 314 29.24 -3.62 -1.96
C SER A 314 30.24 -3.79 -0.85
N ASP A 315 30.20 -4.94 -0.16
CA ASP A 315 31.22 -5.36 0.81
C ASP A 315 32.47 -5.95 0.15
N SER A 316 32.53 -6.00 -1.18
CA SER A 316 33.62 -6.60 -1.94
C SER A 316 34.29 -5.56 -2.84
N LEU A 317 35.54 -5.21 -2.52
CA LEU A 317 36.33 -4.25 -3.29
C LEU A 317 36.45 -4.66 -4.78
N PRO A 318 36.77 -5.93 -5.13
CA PRO A 318 36.82 -6.34 -6.54
C PRO A 318 35.49 -6.16 -7.29
N ILE A 319 34.35 -6.40 -6.64
CA ILE A 319 33.04 -6.16 -7.24
C ILE A 319 32.82 -4.66 -7.42
N ALA A 320 33.11 -3.85 -6.39
CA ALA A 320 32.97 -2.41 -6.43
C ALA A 320 33.81 -1.77 -7.55
N GLU A 321 35.07 -2.14 -7.70
CA GLU A 321 35.96 -1.66 -8.77
C GLU A 321 35.44 -2.01 -10.15
N THR A 322 34.94 -3.25 -10.33
CA THR A 322 34.33 -3.67 -11.60
C THR A 322 33.09 -2.85 -11.93
N LEU A 323 32.25 -2.56 -10.95
CA LEU A 323 31.07 -1.73 -11.18
C LEU A 323 31.47 -0.28 -11.46
N ARG A 324 32.48 0.26 -10.78
CA ARG A 324 33.01 1.61 -11.07
C ARG A 324 33.51 1.73 -12.50
N SER A 325 34.22 0.73 -13.03
CA SER A 325 34.66 0.75 -14.44
C SER A 325 33.49 0.64 -15.44
N LEU A 326 32.36 0.08 -15.01
CA LEU A 326 31.14 -0.06 -15.80
C LEU A 326 30.10 1.05 -15.52
N LYS A 327 30.46 2.14 -14.84
CA LYS A 327 29.54 3.22 -14.44
C LYS A 327 28.70 3.76 -15.61
N ASN A 328 29.28 3.88 -16.81
CA ASN A 328 28.57 4.38 -18.00
C ASN A 328 27.41 3.47 -18.45
N LEU A 329 27.40 2.19 -18.04
CA LEU A 329 26.36 1.23 -18.43
C LEU A 329 25.20 1.16 -17.40
N HIS A 330 25.51 1.36 -16.12
CA HIS A 330 24.51 1.23 -15.05
C HIS A 330 24.11 2.57 -14.40
N GLY A 331 24.93 3.62 -14.53
CA GLY A 331 24.63 4.98 -14.10
C GLY A 331 24.59 5.23 -12.59
N ALA A 332 24.88 4.23 -11.77
CA ALA A 332 24.77 4.31 -10.31
C ALA A 332 26.08 4.80 -9.67
N GLU A 333 25.97 5.45 -8.53
CA GLU A 333 27.12 5.64 -7.63
C GLU A 333 27.53 4.28 -7.03
N VAL A 334 28.84 4.01 -6.94
CA VAL A 334 29.34 2.75 -6.38
C VAL A 334 30.16 3.01 -5.12
N VAL A 335 29.59 2.60 -4.00
CA VAL A 335 30.12 2.81 -2.67
C VAL A 335 30.72 1.50 -2.16
N TYR A 336 31.99 1.55 -1.75
CA TYR A 336 32.65 0.50 -1.00
C TYR A 336 32.87 1.07 0.40
N PRO A 337 31.94 0.86 1.34
CA PRO A 337 32.14 1.29 2.71
C PRO A 337 33.26 0.44 3.32
N ALA A 338 34.19 1.07 4.05
CA ALA A 338 34.93 0.36 5.07
C ALA A 338 33.89 -0.04 6.13
N LEU A 339 33.43 -1.29 6.09
CA LEU A 339 32.44 -1.83 7.01
C LEU A 339 33.01 -1.98 8.41
#